data_AF-A0AAP9KBZ4-F1
#
_entry.id   AF-A0AAP9KBZ4-F1
#
_cell.length_a   1.000
_cell.length_b   1.000
_cell.length_c   1.000
_cell.angle_alpha   90.00
_cell.angle_beta   90.00
_cell.angle_gamma   90.00
#
_symmetry.space_group_name_H-M   'P 1'
#
loop_
_entity.id
_entity.type
_entity.pdbx_description
1 polymer ?
#
loop_
_entity_poly.entity_id
_entity_poly.type
_entity_poly.pdbx_seq_one_letter_code
_entity_poly.pdbx_strand_id
1 'polypeptide(L)' 'MTKQIINQWKWKAKVKSQSISVEMDGTAQAVNIQEATNKVKRNIASQLGVKEELVLVYKMHQVGAVA' A
#
# COMPACT_ATOMS: atom_id res chain seq x y z
N MET A 1 -25.32 -7.96 12.63
CA MET A 1 -24.00 -8.07 11.97
C MET A 1 -23.27 -6.75 12.14
N THR A 2 -22.17 -6.72 12.88
CA THR A 2 -21.37 -5.49 13.06
C THR A 2 -20.65 -5.21 11.74
N LYS A 3 -20.92 -4.07 11.09
CA LYS A 3 -20.18 -3.67 9.89
C LYS A 3 -18.71 -3.47 10.27
N GLN A 4 -17.82 -4.12 9.54
CA GLN A 4 -16.39 -4.00 9.77
C GLN A 4 -15.93 -2.65 9.21
N ILE A 5 -15.31 -1.82 10.05
CA ILE A 5 -14.85 -0.48 9.66
C ILE A 5 -13.72 -0.64 8.63
N ILE A 6 -13.86 0.00 7.47
CA ILE A 6 -12.83 0.02 6.43
C ILE A 6 -12.12 1.37 6.49
N ASN A 7 -10.84 1.35 6.86
CA ASN A 7 -10.04 2.56 6.97
C ASN A 7 -9.45 2.96 5.61
N GLN A 8 -9.35 4.26 5.35
CA GLN A 8 -8.64 4.81 4.20
C GLN A 8 -7.23 5.20 4.62
N TRP A 9 -6.24 4.72 3.88
CA TRP A 9 -4.82 4.87 4.16
C TRP A 9 -4.12 5.60 3.03
N LYS A 10 -3.46 6.72 3.32
CA LYS A 10 -2.59 7.40 2.36
C LYS A 10 -1.16 6.89 2.54
N TRP A 11 -0.52 6.54 1.43
CA TRP A 11 0.76 5.85 1.44
C TRP A 11 1.78 6.47 0.49
N LYS A 12 3.07 6.28 0.80
CA LYS A 12 4.18 6.46 -0.14
C LYS A 12 5.06 5.22 -0.15
N ALA A 13 5.47 4.81 -1.33
CA ALA A 13 6.28 3.64 -1.56
C ALA A 13 7.40 3.93 -2.55
N LYS A 14 8.49 3.18 -2.43
CA LYS A 14 9.59 3.17 -3.37
C LYS A 14 9.82 1.74 -3.83
N VAL A 15 10.03 1.56 -5.12
CA VAL A 15 10.47 0.29 -5.71
C VAL A 15 11.93 0.43 -6.06
N LYS A 16 12.77 -0.45 -5.53
CA LYS A 16 14.21 -0.46 -5.78
C LYS A 16 14.63 -1.81 -6.33
N SER A 17 14.89 -1.87 -7.62
CA SER A 17 15.61 -2.97 -8.27
C SER A 17 16.98 -2.48 -8.75
N GLN A 18 17.82 -3.38 -9.26
CA GLN A 18 19.14 -2.99 -9.81
C GLN A 18 19.00 -2.03 -11.01
N SER A 19 17.87 -2.04 -11.70
CA SER A 19 17.65 -1.31 -12.95
C SER A 19 16.65 -0.15 -12.82
N ILE A 20 15.86 -0.11 -11.74
CA ILE A 20 14.71 0.78 -11.60
C ILE A 20 14.62 1.33 -10.17
N SER A 21 14.46 2.65 -10.05
CA SER A 21 14.11 3.34 -8.80
C SER A 21 12.89 4.23 -9.05
N VAL A 22 11.72 3.76 -8.63
CA VAL A 22 10.44 4.47 -8.82
C VAL A 22 9.86 4.82 -7.46
N GLU A 23 9.36 6.05 -7.32
CA GLU A 23 8.60 6.49 -6.17
C GLU A 23 7.13 6.65 -6.54
N MET A 24 6.22 6.19 -5.68
CA MET A 24 4.78 6.18 -5.90
C MET A 24 4.06 6.58 -4.63
N ASP A 25 2.90 7.19 -4.77
CA ASP A 25 1.99 7.47 -3.66
C ASP A 25 0.54 7.23 -4.08
N GLY A 26 -0.34 7.13 -3.09
CA GLY A 26 -1.75 6.91 -3.35
C GLY A 26 -2.55 6.65 -2.07
N THR A 27 -3.72 6.06 -2.27
CA THR A 27 -4.60 5.65 -1.17
C THR A 27 -4.96 4.16 -1.28
N ALA A 28 -5.17 3.51 -0.15
CA ALA A 28 -5.62 2.12 -0.04
C ALA A 28 -6.72 2.00 1.02
N GLN A 29 -7.66 1.09 0.79
CA GLN A 29 -8.71 0.77 1.77
C GLN A 29 -8.45 -0.59 2.42
N ALA A 30 -8.39 -0.61 3.74
CA ALA A 30 -8.13 -1.82 4.51
C ALA A 30 -8.57 -1.65 5.97
N VAL A 31 -8.84 -2.77 6.65
CA VAL A 31 -9.29 -2.76 8.05
C VAL A 31 -8.17 -2.27 8.97
N ASN A 32 -6.93 -2.63 8.68
CA ASN A 32 -5.75 -2.28 9.47
C ASN A 32 -4.55 -1.92 8.59
N ILE A 33 -3.50 -1.40 9.22
CA ILE A 33 -2.27 -0.95 8.54
C ILE A 33 -1.53 -2.10 7.85
N GLN A 34 -1.58 -3.31 8.41
CA GLN A 34 -0.89 -4.48 7.86
C GLN A 34 -1.52 -4.90 6.53
N GLU A 35 -2.84 -5.00 6.50
CA GLU A 35 -3.60 -5.28 5.28
C GLU A 35 -3.40 -4.18 4.23
N ALA A 36 -3.41 -2.90 4.65
CA ALA A 36 -3.14 -1.78 3.75
C ALA A 36 -1.76 -1.93 3.10
N THR A 37 -0.74 -2.20 3.91
CA THR A 37 0.65 -2.36 3.45
C THR A 37 0.77 -3.53 2.48
N ASN A 38 0.19 -4.69 2.81
CA ASN A 38 0.21 -5.87 1.96
C ASN A 38 -0.56 -5.66 0.65
N LYS A 39 -1.67 -4.91 0.67
CA LYS A 39 -2.39 -4.53 -0.56
C LYS A 39 -1.54 -3.61 -1.44
N VAL A 40 -0.91 -2.59 -0.86
CA VAL A 40 -0.07 -1.65 -1.60
C VAL A 40 1.12 -2.37 -2.25
N LYS A 41 1.83 -3.23 -1.50
CA LYS A 41 2.95 -4.01 -2.04
C LYS A 41 2.53 -4.89 -3.21
N ARG A 42 1.45 -5.68 -3.06
CA ARG A 42 0.89 -6.53 -4.11
C ARG A 42 0.51 -5.73 -5.36
N ASN A 43 -0.19 -4.62 -5.19
CA ASN A 43 -0.65 -3.80 -6.31
C ASN A 43 0.53 -3.22 -7.09
N ILE A 44 1.50 -2.61 -6.40
CA ILE A 44 2.68 -2.02 -7.05
C ILE A 44 3.53 -3.10 -7.73
N ALA A 45 3.76 -4.23 -7.05
CA ALA A 45 4.50 -5.35 -7.58
C ALA A 45 3.87 -5.89 -8.87
N SER A 46 2.55 -6.08 -8.87
CA SER A 46 1.79 -6.52 -10.03
C SER A 46 1.82 -5.49 -11.17
N GLN A 47 1.67 -4.19 -10.88
CA GLN A 47 1.69 -3.13 -11.89
C GLN A 47 3.05 -3.00 -12.60
N LEU A 48 4.14 -3.21 -11.88
CA LEU A 48 5.49 -3.06 -12.40
C LEU A 48 6.13 -4.39 -12.83
N GLY A 49 5.44 -5.53 -12.65
CA GLY A 49 5.97 -6.85 -12.95
C GLY A 49 7.20 -7.22 -12.10
N VAL A 50 7.26 -6.74 -10.86
CA VAL A 50 8.37 -6.98 -9.92
C VAL A 50 7.91 -7.83 -8.74
N LYS A 51 8.87 -8.32 -7.94
CA LYS A 51 8.58 -9.01 -6.68
C LYS A 51 8.20 -8.02 -5.59
N GLU A 52 7.26 -8.39 -4.71
CA GLU A 52 6.82 -7.58 -3.56
C GLU A 52 7.95 -7.18 -2.61
N GLU A 53 8.99 -8.02 -2.47
CA GLU A 53 10.17 -7.75 -1.66
C GLU A 53 10.96 -6.50 -2.10
N LEU A 54 10.79 -6.08 -3.35
CA LEU A 54 11.42 -4.89 -3.91
C LEU A 54 10.61 -3.61 -3.65
N VAL A 55 9.40 -3.74 -3.08
CA VAL A 55 8.50 -2.61 -2.79
C VAL A 55 8.60 -2.22 -1.31
N LEU A 56 9.18 -1.05 -1.06
CA LEU A 56 9.30 -0.46 0.27
C LEU A 56 8.22 0.61 0.48
N VAL A 57 7.20 0.29 1.26
CA VAL A 57 6.24 1.28 1.76
C VAL A 57 6.87 1.97 2.96
N TYR A 58 7.24 3.25 2.81
CA TYR A 58 8.02 3.97 3.82
C TYR A 58 7.21 5.06 4.54
N LYS A 59 6.01 5.39 4.06
CA LYS A 59 5.02 6.21 4.78
C LYS A 59 3.63 5.61 4.61
N MET A 60 2.89 5.53 5.70
CA MET A 60 1.51 5.04 5.76
C MET A 60 0.78 5.75 6.90
N HIS A 61 -0.35 6.40 6.64
CA HIS A 61 -1.19 7.02 7.67
C HIS A 61 -2.66 6.92 7.32
N GLN A 62 -3.50 6.70 8.33
CA GLN A 62 -4.94 6.68 8.18
C GLN A 62 -5.45 8.11 7.97
N VAL A 63 -6.27 8.31 6.94
CA VAL A 63 -6.86 9.62 6.57
C VAL A 63 -8.39 9.63 6.65
N GLY A 64 -9.00 8.49 6.97
CA GLY A 64 -10.45 8.38 7.12
C GLY A 64 -10.89 6.95 7.44
N ALA A 65 -12.19 6.79 7.62
CA ALA A 65 -12.84 5.50 7.78
C ALA A 65 -14.21 5.53 7.10
N VAL A 66 -14.56 4.44 6.42
CA VAL A 66 -15.88 4.20 5.84
C VAL A 66 -16.56 3.13 6.71
N ALA A 67 -17.76 3.45 7.20
CA ALA A 67 -18.57 2.61 8.08
C ALA A 67 -19.65 1.83 7.32
#